data_AF-A0A2V6YSV5-F1
#
_entry.id   AF-A0A2V6YSV5-F1
#
_cell.length_a   1.000
_cell.length_b   1.000
_cell.length_c   1.000
_cell.angle_alpha   90.00
_cell.angle_beta   90.00
_cell.angle_gamma   90.00
#
_symmetry.space_group_name_H-M   'P 1'
#
loop_
_entity.id
_entity.type
_entity.pdbx_description
1 polymer ?
#
loop_
_entity_poly.entity_id
_entity_poly.type
_entity_poly.pdbx_seq_one_letter_code
_entity_poly.pdbx_strand_id
1 'polypeptide(L)' 'MRDILLAVTLLMTTAEFMDIQKLSVDDLRRRFGLTPSCQPAVTALSTDPTINEVAVAIECRAETSAPSPSRTPGDR' A
#
# COMPACT_ATOMS: atom_id res chain seq x y z
N MET A 1 -6.41 8.79 -16.30
CA MET A 1 -5.90 8.63 -14.94
C MET A 1 -4.60 7.86 -15.01
N ARG A 2 -3.56 8.33 -14.33
CA ARG A 2 -2.27 7.63 -14.25
C ARG A 2 -2.19 7.08 -12.84
N ASP A 3 -2.42 5.79 -12.69
CA ASP A 3 -2.31 5.11 -11.40
C ASP A 3 -0.84 4.73 -11.21
N ILE A 4 -0.24 5.19 -10.12
CA ILE A 4 1.09 4.73 -9.74
C ILE A 4 0.87 3.53 -8.82
N LEU A 5 1.38 2.37 -9.25
CA LEU A 5 1.42 1.16 -8.43
C LEU A 5 2.79 1.09 -7.74
N LEU A 6 2.82 1.26 -6.42
CA LEU A 6 3.99 0.89 -5.63
C LEU A 6 3.79 -0.54 -5.13
N ALA A 7 4.69 -1.45 -5.49
CA ALA A 7 4.71 -2.82 -4.99
C ALA A 7 6.00 -3.05 -4.19
N VAL A 8 5.86 -3.41 -2.91
CA VAL A 8 6.98 -3.80 -2.04
C VAL A 8 6.79 -5.25 -1.65
N THR A 9 7.85 -6.05 -1.76
CA THR A 9 7.85 -7.43 -1.27
C THR A 9 8.61 -7.50 0.05
N LEU A 10 8.00 -8.11 1.06
CA LEU A 10 8.57 -8.31 2.39
C LEU A 10 8.51 -9.81 2.72
N LEU A 11 9.56 -10.30 3.37
CA LEU A 11 9.53 -11.60 4.04
C LEU A 11 9.12 -11.37 5.50
N MET A 12 8.14 -12.11 5.97
CA MET A 12 7.66 -12.07 7.34
C MET A 12 7.22 -13.45 7.78
N THR A 13 7.06 -13.65 9.08
CA THR A 13 6.54 -14.93 9.59
C THR A 13 5.07 -15.11 9.23
N THR A 14 4.61 -16.36 9.19
CA THR A 14 3.19 -16.69 9.01
C THR A 14 2.32 -16.02 10.08
N ALA A 15 2.80 -15.91 11.32
CA ALA A 15 2.07 -15.24 12.39
C ALA A 15 1.90 -13.73 12.12
N GLU A 16 2.98 -13.06 11.72
CA GLU A 16 2.93 -11.64 11.37
C GLU A 16 2.01 -11.38 10.18
N PHE A 17 2.05 -12.25 9.16
CA PHE A 17 1.15 -12.15 8.02
C PHE A 17 -0.32 -12.26 8.47
N MET A 18 -0.64 -13.23 9.32
CA MET A 18 -2.00 -13.41 9.84
C MET A 18 -2.47 -12.22 10.68
N ASP A 19 -1.58 -11.53 11.38
CA ASP A 19 -1.93 -10.31 12.10
C ASP A 19 -2.13 -9.12 11.17
N ILE A 20 -1.33 -8.99 10.12
CA ILE A 20 -1.48 -7.96 9.09
C ILE A 20 -2.82 -8.11 8.35
N GLN A 21 -3.25 -9.34 8.07
CA GLN A 21 -4.54 -9.63 7.40
C GLN A 21 -5.77 -9.16 8.20
N LYS A 22 -5.63 -8.92 9.52
CA LYS A 22 -6.71 -8.43 10.39
C LYS A 22 -6.75 -6.90 10.48
N LEU A 23 -5.73 -6.21 9.97
CA LEU A 23 -5.63 -4.77 10.09
C LEU A 23 -6.60 -4.06 9.14
N SER A 24 -7.10 -2.91 9.60
CA SER A 24 -7.83 -2.00 8.74
C SER A 24 -6.90 -1.38 7.70
N VAL A 25 -7.47 -0.82 6.63
CA VAL A 25 -6.72 -0.11 5.59
C VAL A 25 -5.89 1.04 6.19
N ASP A 26 -6.42 1.76 7.16
CA ASP A 26 -5.72 2.86 7.83
C ASP A 26 -4.57 2.38 8.73
N ASP A 27 -4.73 1.22 9.36
CA ASP A 27 -3.67 0.62 10.16
C ASP A 27 -2.56 0.04 9.28
N LEU A 28 -2.90 -0.52 8.11
CA LEU A 28 -1.92 -0.94 7.10
C LEU A 28 -1.12 0.27 6.59
N ARG A 29 -1.79 1.39 6.29
CA ARG A 29 -1.11 2.64 5.89
C ARG A 29 -0.14 3.10 6.95
N ARG A 30 -0.57 3.15 8.22
CA ARG A 30 0.29 3.55 9.34
C ARG A 30 1.46 2.60 9.55
N ARG A 31 1.23 1.28 9.49
CA ARG A 31 2.25 0.25 9.69
C ARG A 31 3.34 0.29 8.63
N PHE A 32 2.97 0.56 7.38
CA PHE A 32 3.88 0.58 6.23
C PHE A 32 4.29 1.99 5.77
N GLY A 33 3.90 3.03 6.51
CA GLY A 33 4.24 4.42 6.18
C GLY A 33 3.70 4.88 4.82
N LEU A 34 2.54 4.36 4.40
CA LEU A 34 1.93 4.69 3.11
C LEU A 34 1.18 6.01 3.18
N THR A 35 1.05 6.68 2.04
CA THR A 35 0.29 7.94 1.95
C THR A 35 -1.20 7.72 2.24
N PRO A 36 -1.93 8.72 2.75
CA PRO A 36 -3.37 8.59 3.01
C PRO A 36 -4.21 8.31 1.74
N SER A 37 -3.72 8.75 0.57
CA SER A 37 -4.35 8.50 -0.73
C SER A 37 -4.18 7.07 -1.25
N CYS A 38 -3.28 6.30 -0.65
CA CYS A 38 -2.96 4.94 -1.07
C CYS A 38 -4.06 3.97 -0.66
N GLN A 39 -4.53 3.10 -1.55
CA GLN A 39 -5.29 1.91 -1.13
C GLN A 39 -4.36 0.69 -1.11
N PRO A 40 -3.84 0.27 0.06
CA PRO A 40 -3.01 -0.92 0.17
C PRO A 40 -3.80 -2.20 -0.07
N ALA A 41 -3.23 -3.08 -0.88
CA ALA A 41 -3.62 -4.48 -1.02
C ALA A 41 -2.46 -5.37 -0.61
N VAL A 42 -2.72 -6.38 0.22
CA VAL A 42 -1.73 -7.31 0.73
C VAL A 42 -1.96 -8.66 0.09
N THR A 43 -0.93 -9.21 -0.56
CA THR A 43 -1.00 -10.48 -1.29
C THR A 43 0.14 -11.39 -0.86
N ALA A 44 -0.17 -12.62 -0.46
CA ALA A 44 0.86 -13.64 -0.25
C ALA A 44 1.38 -14.14 -1.61
N LEU A 45 2.68 -14.06 -1.84
CA LEU A 45 3.34 -14.53 -3.07
C LEU A 45 3.79 -15.98 -2.96
N SER A 46 4.36 -16.36 -1.81
CA SER A 46 4.83 -17.72 -1.55
C SER A 46 4.92 -17.96 -0.05
N THR A 47 4.51 -19.15 0.38
CA THR A 47 4.69 -19.65 1.75
C THR A 47 5.76 -20.72 1.71
N ASP A 48 6.84 -20.54 2.46
CA ASP A 48 7.79 -21.61 2.75
C ASP A 48 7.39 -22.25 4.10
N PRO A 49 6.66 -23.38 4.09
CA PRO A 49 6.18 -24.01 5.31
C PRO A 49 7.32 -24.62 6.14
N THR A 50 8.50 -24.81 5.55
CA THR A 50 9.67 -25.37 6.24
C THR A 50 10.33 -24.37 7.19
N ILE A 51 10.18 -23.06 6.93
CA ILE A 51 10.77 -21.98 7.72
C ILE A 51 9.74 -21.03 8.35
N ASN A 52 8.43 -21.32 8.22
CA ASN A 52 7.34 -20.48 8.73
C ASN A 52 7.37 -19.02 8.22
N GLU A 53 7.88 -18.81 7.01
CA GLU A 53 7.96 -17.50 6.38
C GLU A 53 7.02 -17.40 5.17
N VAL A 54 6.56 -16.19 4.94
CA VAL A 54 5.68 -15.81 3.85
C VAL A 54 6.29 -14.61 3.15
N ALA A 55 6.51 -14.74 1.86
CA ALA A 55 6.79 -13.61 0.99
C ALA A 55 5.46 -12.91 0.70
N VAL A 56 5.36 -11.63 1.06
CA VAL A 56 4.14 -10.83 0.97
C VAL A 56 4.40 -9.61 0.10
N ALA A 57 3.56 -9.41 -0.91
CA ALA A 57 3.49 -8.19 -1.68
C ALA A 57 2.50 -7.21 -1.06
N ILE A 58 2.92 -5.96 -0.92
CA ILE A 58 2.07 -4.84 -0.55
C ILE A 58 2.01 -3.93 -1.74
N GLU A 59 0.84 -3.86 -2.34
CA GLU A 59 0.56 -3.03 -3.50
C GLU A 59 -0.22 -1.79 -3.08
N CYS A 60 0.19 -0.64 -3.57
CA CYS A 60 -0.47 0.63 -3.31
C CYS A 60 -0.88 1.24 -4.63
N ARG A 61 -2.19 1.37 -4.84
CA ARG A 61 -2.73 2.18 -5.95
C ARG A 61 -2.94 3.59 -5.45
N ALA A 62 -2.13 4.52 -5.94
CA ALA A 62 -2.33 5.95 -5.70
C ALA A 62 -3.01 6.57 -6.92
N GLU A 63 -4.23 7.08 -6.72
CA GLU A 63 -4.86 7.95 -7.71
C GLU A 63 -4.12 9.29 -7.70
N THR A 64 -3.42 9.59 -8.79
CA THR A 64 -2.81 10.90 -8.96
C THR A 64 -3.92 11.90 -9.29
N SER A 65 -4.64 12.38 -8.28
CA SER A 65 -5.46 13.58 -8.45
C SER A 65 -4.49 14.75 -8.60
N ALA A 66 -4.17 15.10 -9.84
CA ALA A 66 -3.36 16.27 -10.12
C ALA A 66 -4.01 17.46 -9.38
N PRO A 67 -3.26 18.25 -8.59
CA PRO A 67 -3.81 19.52 -8.13
C PRO A 67 -4.10 20.31 -9.40
N SER A 68 -5.38 20.48 -9.74
CA SER A 68 -5.81 21.43 -10.74
C SER A 68 -5.12 22.75 -10.41
N PRO A 69 -4.33 23.35 -11.32
CA PRO A 69 -3.86 24.69 -11.09
C PRO A 69 -5.12 25.55 -11.02
N SER A 70 -5.51 25.94 -9.81
CA SER A 70 -6.48 27.00 -9.57
C SER A 70 -5.92 28.23 -10.26
N ARG A 71 -6.32 28.41 -11.51
CA ARG A 71 -6.04 29.60 -12.30
C ARG A 71 -6.87 30.69 -11.66
N THR A 72 -6.33 31.38 -10.67
CA THR A 72 -6.85 32.66 -10.21
C THR A 72 -6.74 33.63 -11.39
N PRO A 73 -7.83 34.05 -12.05
CA PRO A 73 -7.76 35.17 -12.98
C PRO A 73 -7.88 36.42 -12.12
N GLY A 74 -6.75 36.87 -11.59
CA GLY A 74 -6.59 38.24 -11.15
C GLY A 74 -5.55 38.87 -12.04
N ASP A 75 -5.98 39.61 -13.08
CA ASP A 75 -5.35 40.87 -13.48
C ASP A 75 -6.22 41.59 -14.55
N ARG A 76 -6.48 42.87 -14.28
CA ARG A 76 -7.11 43.95 -15.07
C ARG A 76 -8.63 44.07 -15.14
#